data_AF-X1EPE0-F1
#
_entry.id   AF-X1EPE0-F1
#
_cell.length_a   1.000
_cell.length_b   1.000
_cell.length_c   1.000
_cell.angle_alpha   90.00
_cell.angle_beta   90.00
_cell.angle_gamma   90.00
#
_symmetry.space_group_name_H-M   'P 1'
#
loop_
_entity.id
_entity.type
_entity.pdbx_description
1 polymer ?
#
loop_
_entity_poly.entity_id
_entity_poly.type
_entity_poly.pdbx_seq_one_letter_code
_entity_poly.pdbx_strand_id
1 'polypeptide(L)'
;MRDFESISIKEKILIVCQVIAGGKIQTIAKKHKVSRPSIYAWTQKALDTLEQALKPGKRGPKCKKGKVEAKDKLIEEQKEKITKLNDIISEKDKQIKNLKGKLNLQKNSLPRPSKCPHCGFEKIYKNGTYKIRSERLFEQLKKDKEIEITVQQFICPYCRSSVYMPEKKGKIILF
;
A
#
# COMPACT_ATOMS: atom_id res chain seq x y z
N MET A 1 -38.82 1.61 -53.77
CA MET A 1 -37.34 1.72 -53.80
C MET A 1 -36.86 1.66 -52.36
N ARG A 2 -35.82 0.87 -52.04
CA ARG A 2 -35.28 0.85 -50.67
C ARG A 2 -34.46 2.13 -50.49
N ASP A 3 -34.88 2.98 -49.55
CA ASP A 3 -34.14 4.17 -49.17
C ASP A 3 -32.80 3.75 -48.59
N PHE A 4 -31.72 3.95 -49.35
CA PHE A 4 -30.38 3.74 -48.85
C PHE A 4 -30.02 4.94 -47.98
N GLU A 5 -30.24 4.82 -46.67
CA GLU A 5 -29.68 5.77 -45.71
C GLU A 5 -28.17 5.90 -45.96
N SER A 6 -27.73 7.11 -46.25
CA SER A 6 -26.34 7.38 -46.53
C SER A 6 -25.54 7.33 -45.22
N ILE A 7 -24.69 6.31 -45.09
CA ILE A 7 -23.86 6.15 -43.90
C ILE A 7 -22.81 7.26 -43.86
N SER A 8 -22.74 7.95 -42.72
CA SER A 8 -21.80 9.05 -42.52
C SER A 8 -20.34 8.58 -42.60
N ILE A 9 -19.43 9.47 -42.99
CA ILE A 9 -17.98 9.13 -43.07
C ILE A 9 -17.45 8.69 -41.70
N LYS A 10 -17.87 9.34 -40.62
CA LYS A 10 -17.46 8.99 -39.24
C LYS A 10 -17.84 7.57 -38.88
N GLU A 11 -19.04 7.17 -39.26
CA GLU A 11 -19.56 5.82 -39.00
C GLU A 11 -18.83 4.76 -39.83
N LYS A 12 -18.50 5.05 -41.10
CA LYS A 12 -17.63 4.17 -41.92
C LYS A 12 -16.28 3.96 -41.27
N ILE A 13 -15.66 5.02 -40.73
CA ILE A 13 -14.36 4.94 -40.03
C ILE A 13 -14.49 4.04 -38.79
N LEU A 14 -15.53 4.24 -37.97
CA LEU A 14 -15.77 3.41 -36.78
C LEU A 14 -15.96 1.93 -37.12
N ILE A 15 -16.74 1.62 -38.16
CA ILE A 15 -16.94 0.26 -38.66
C ILE A 15 -15.61 -0.37 -39.06
N VAL A 16 -14.80 0.34 -39.85
CA VAL A 16 -13.50 -0.15 -40.30
C VAL A 16 -12.54 -0.38 -39.13
N CYS A 17 -12.48 0.53 -38.15
CA CYS A 17 -11.65 0.36 -36.95
C CYS A 17 -12.05 -0.87 -36.14
N GLN A 18 -13.35 -1.14 -36.00
CA GLN A 18 -13.85 -2.34 -35.30
C GLN A 18 -13.44 -3.63 -35.99
N VAL A 19 -13.42 -3.65 -37.32
CA VAL A 19 -12.95 -4.82 -38.10
C VAL A 19 -11.44 -5.00 -37.94
N ILE A 20 -10.65 -3.91 -38.05
CA ILE A 20 -9.19 -3.97 -37.89
C ILE A 20 -8.80 -4.44 -36.48
N ALA A 21 -9.57 -4.08 -35.46
CA ALA A 21 -9.39 -4.56 -34.08
C ALA A 21 -9.75 -6.05 -33.88
N GLY A 22 -10.10 -6.79 -34.93
CA GLY A 22 -10.43 -8.22 -34.88
C GLY A 22 -11.92 -8.53 -34.72
N GLY A 23 -12.80 -7.54 -34.86
CA GLY A 23 -14.25 -7.76 -34.76
C GLY A 23 -14.81 -8.57 -35.93
N LYS A 24 -15.76 -9.48 -35.64
CA LYS A 24 -16.41 -10.32 -36.66
C LYS A 24 -17.26 -9.47 -37.60
N ILE A 25 -16.95 -9.49 -38.90
CA ILE A 25 -17.65 -8.68 -39.93
C ILE A 25 -19.17 -8.95 -39.95
N GLN A 26 -19.62 -10.18 -39.67
CA GLN A 26 -21.06 -10.49 -39.59
C GLN A 26 -21.81 -9.71 -38.52
N THR A 27 -21.24 -9.61 -37.32
CA THR A 27 -21.91 -8.97 -36.19
C THR A 27 -21.91 -7.45 -36.38
N ILE A 28 -20.81 -6.91 -36.91
CA ILE A 28 -20.66 -5.49 -37.24
C ILE A 28 -21.64 -5.09 -38.35
N ALA A 29 -21.73 -5.88 -39.43
CA ALA A 29 -22.69 -5.66 -40.53
C ALA A 29 -24.14 -5.59 -40.03
N LYS A 30 -24.53 -6.53 -39.16
CA LYS A 30 -25.88 -6.54 -38.56
C LYS A 30 -26.11 -5.33 -37.66
N LYS A 31 -25.13 -4.97 -36.82
CA LYS A 31 -25.24 -3.85 -35.87
C LYS A 31 -25.44 -2.51 -36.58
N HIS A 32 -24.68 -2.26 -37.64
CA HIS A 32 -24.70 -1.00 -38.38
C HIS A 32 -25.59 -1.03 -39.62
N LYS A 33 -26.36 -2.12 -39.81
CA LYS A 33 -27.24 -2.35 -40.98
C LYS A 33 -26.54 -2.15 -42.34
N VAL A 34 -25.26 -2.53 -42.42
CA VAL A 34 -24.44 -2.39 -43.63
C VAL A 34 -24.24 -3.74 -44.30
N SER A 35 -24.18 -3.75 -45.63
CA SER A 35 -23.80 -4.95 -46.37
C SER A 35 -22.37 -5.38 -46.02
N ARG A 36 -22.16 -6.70 -45.84
CA ARG A 36 -20.81 -7.26 -45.63
C ARG A 36 -19.84 -6.89 -46.75
N PRO A 37 -20.21 -6.96 -48.06
CA PRO A 37 -19.30 -6.57 -49.14
C PRO A 37 -18.82 -5.13 -49.04
N SER A 38 -19.69 -4.20 -48.63
CA SER A 38 -19.28 -2.80 -48.42
C SER A 38 -18.23 -2.68 -47.31
N ILE A 39 -18.40 -3.41 -46.21
CA ILE A 39 -17.41 -3.43 -45.12
C ILE A 39 -16.07 -3.98 -45.63
N TYR A 40 -16.07 -5.10 -46.36
CA TYR A 40 -14.85 -5.64 -46.97
C TYR A 40 -14.15 -4.61 -47.86
N ALA A 41 -14.88 -3.96 -48.75
CA ALA A 41 -14.33 -2.95 -49.65
C ALA A 41 -13.73 -1.74 -48.90
N TRP A 42 -14.40 -1.26 -47.85
CA TRP A 42 -13.89 -0.14 -47.04
C TRP A 42 -12.67 -0.53 -46.23
N THR A 43 -12.68 -1.72 -45.60
CA THR A 43 -11.55 -2.21 -44.83
C THR A 43 -10.34 -2.43 -45.71
N GLN A 44 -10.50 -3.04 -46.89
CA GLN A 44 -9.38 -3.25 -47.82
C GLN A 44 -8.77 -1.92 -48.24
N LYS A 45 -9.60 -0.97 -48.68
CA LYS A 45 -9.14 0.36 -49.08
C LYS A 45 -8.41 1.09 -47.95
N ALA A 46 -8.89 0.95 -46.71
CA ALA A 46 -8.23 1.54 -45.54
C ALA A 46 -6.87 0.88 -45.26
N LEU A 47 -6.78 -0.45 -45.35
CA LEU A 47 -5.52 -1.18 -45.17
C LEU A 47 -4.50 -0.79 -46.25
N ASP A 48 -4.89 -0.77 -47.53
CA ASP A 48 -4.00 -0.37 -48.62
C ASP A 48 -3.49 1.06 -48.41
N THR A 49 -4.36 1.96 -47.97
CA THR A 49 -4.00 3.36 -47.67
C THR A 49 -3.04 3.46 -46.47
N LEU A 50 -3.30 2.71 -45.40
CA LEU A 50 -2.45 2.66 -44.22
C LEU A 50 -1.07 2.08 -44.54
N GLU A 51 -1.02 0.99 -45.31
CA GLU A 51 0.22 0.39 -45.79
C GLU A 51 1.03 1.42 -46.58
N GLN A 52 0.40 2.08 -47.55
CA GLN A 52 1.05 3.14 -48.33
C GLN A 52 1.52 4.32 -47.47
N ALA A 53 0.78 4.71 -46.45
CA ALA A 53 1.10 5.84 -45.57
C ALA A 53 2.27 5.51 -44.61
N LEU A 54 2.32 4.27 -44.13
CA LEU A 54 3.30 3.79 -43.15
C LEU A 54 4.57 3.19 -43.78
N LYS A 55 4.69 3.19 -45.12
CA LYS A 55 5.93 2.78 -45.80
C LYS A 55 7.15 3.55 -45.23
N PRO A 56 8.24 2.85 -44.87
CA PRO A 56 9.39 3.43 -44.15
C PRO A 56 10.16 4.52 -44.92
N GLY A 57 9.87 4.72 -46.21
CA GLY A 57 10.43 5.80 -47.02
C GLY A 57 9.66 7.12 -47.00
N LYS A 58 8.45 7.17 -46.41
CA LYS A 58 7.68 8.42 -46.29
C LYS A 58 8.11 9.17 -45.04
N ARG A 59 8.19 10.50 -45.15
CA ARG A 59 8.56 11.41 -44.05
C ARG A 59 7.48 11.31 -42.95
N GLY A 60 7.71 10.43 -41.97
CA GLY A 60 6.89 10.38 -40.77
C GLY A 60 6.93 11.71 -40.02
N PRO A 61 6.03 11.92 -39.04
CA PRO A 61 6.12 13.08 -38.17
C PRO A 61 7.53 13.16 -37.59
N LYS A 62 8.19 14.32 -37.69
CA LYS A 62 9.53 14.51 -37.12
C LYS A 62 9.46 14.22 -35.62
N CYS A 63 9.90 13.04 -35.21
CA CYS A 63 10.08 12.72 -33.79
C CYS A 63 11.10 13.72 -33.24
N LYS A 64 10.66 14.61 -32.35
CA LYS A 64 11.53 15.54 -31.64
C LYS A 64 12.36 14.73 -30.64
N LYS A 65 13.44 14.08 -31.11
CA LYS A 65 14.27 13.12 -30.36
C LYS A 65 14.67 13.64 -28.96
N GLY A 66 14.98 14.93 -28.84
CA GLY A 66 15.42 15.52 -27.56
C GLY A 66 14.35 15.68 -26.46
N LYS A 67 13.04 15.67 -26.77
CA LYS A 67 12.00 15.80 -25.72
C LYS A 67 11.62 14.47 -25.07
N VAL A 68 11.89 13.35 -25.74
CA VAL A 68 11.56 12.01 -25.25
C VAL A 68 12.68 11.53 -24.34
N GLU A 69 13.93 11.63 -24.79
CA GLU A 69 15.12 11.21 -24.02
C GLU A 69 15.28 11.95 -22.68
N ALA A 70 14.92 13.25 -22.62
CA ALA A 70 14.95 14.02 -21.37
C ALA A 70 13.86 13.60 -20.38
N LYS A 71 12.68 13.20 -20.88
CA LYS A 71 11.59 12.69 -20.05
C LYS A 71 11.92 11.30 -19.52
N ASP A 72 12.52 10.45 -20.35
CA ASP A 72 12.89 9.09 -19.94
C ASP A 72 13.94 9.11 -18.83
N LYS A 73 14.95 10.00 -18.91
CA LYS A 73 15.93 10.21 -17.83
C LYS A 73 15.28 10.67 -16.51
N LEU A 74 14.36 11.64 -16.59
CA LEU A 74 13.62 12.11 -15.41
C LEU A 74 12.76 11.00 -14.79
N ILE A 75 12.16 10.13 -15.62
CA ILE A 75 11.36 9.00 -15.15
C ILE A 75 12.24 7.98 -14.41
N GLU A 76 13.43 7.66 -14.94
CA GLU A 76 14.35 6.74 -14.27
C GLU A 76 14.86 7.30 -12.93
N GLU A 77 15.24 8.59 -12.87
CA GLU A 77 15.63 9.24 -11.61
C GLU A 77 14.49 9.24 -10.57
N GLN A 78 13.25 9.41 -11.01
CA GLN A 78 12.09 9.34 -10.12
C GLN A 78 11.85 7.91 -9.60
N LYS A 79 12.02 6.89 -10.45
CA LYS A 79 11.91 5.48 -10.02
C LYS A 79 12.94 5.14 -8.95
N GLU A 80 14.20 5.56 -9.12
CA GLU A 80 15.25 5.33 -8.11
C GLU A 80 14.96 6.01 -6.77
N LYS A 81 14.34 7.20 -6.79
CA LYS A 81 13.92 7.88 -5.54
C LYS A 81 12.78 7.13 -4.86
N ILE A 82 11.83 6.61 -5.63
CA ILE A 82 10.70 5.83 -5.11
C ILE A 82 11.19 4.53 -4.47
N THR A 83 12.15 3.82 -5.08
CA THR A 83 12.70 2.58 -4.49
C THR A 83 13.40 2.85 -3.16
N LYS A 84 14.26 3.88 -3.09
CA LYS A 84 14.91 4.30 -1.83
C LYS A 84 13.91 4.66 -0.74
N LEU A 85 12.84 5.38 -1.08
CA LEU A 85 11.80 5.73 -0.11
C LEU A 85 11.02 4.50 0.37
N ASN A 86 10.72 3.56 -0.52
CA ASN A 86 10.04 2.32 -0.15
C ASN A 86 10.88 1.46 0.80
N ASP A 87 12.19 1.39 0.61
CA ASP A 87 13.10 0.68 1.51
C ASP A 87 13.08 1.29 2.92
N ILE A 88 13.16 2.63 3.01
CA ILE A 88 13.06 3.37 4.28
C ILE A 88 11.73 3.11 4.97
N ILE A 89 10.61 3.15 4.24
CA ILE A 89 9.28 2.86 4.78
C ILE A 89 9.23 1.43 5.35
N SER A 90 9.76 0.46 4.60
CA SER A 90 9.79 -0.95 5.02
C SER A 90 10.59 -1.15 6.33
N GLU A 91 11.69 -0.42 6.50
CA GLU A 91 12.51 -0.48 7.70
C GLU A 91 11.80 0.17 8.89
N LYS A 92 11.16 1.33 8.68
CA LYS A 92 10.37 2.00 9.72
C LYS A 92 9.15 1.17 10.14
N ASP A 93 8.52 0.47 9.21
CA ASP A 93 7.41 -0.45 9.52
C ASP A 93 7.86 -1.63 10.39
N LYS A 94 9.06 -2.20 10.14
CA LYS A 94 9.65 -3.23 11.01
C LYS A 94 9.90 -2.69 12.42
N GLN A 95 10.43 -1.47 12.53
CA GLN A 95 10.63 -0.80 13.82
C GLN A 95 9.31 -0.60 14.57
N ILE A 96 8.26 -0.13 13.88
CA ILE A 96 6.92 0.05 14.45
C ILE A 96 6.34 -1.28 14.93
N LYS A 97 6.43 -2.35 14.14
CA LYS A 97 5.96 -3.69 14.53
C LYS A 97 6.66 -4.20 15.79
N ASN A 98 7.99 -4.05 15.86
CA ASN A 98 8.77 -4.44 17.02
C ASN A 98 8.36 -3.65 18.28
N LEU A 99 8.23 -2.32 18.16
CA LEU A 99 7.77 -1.46 19.26
C LEU A 99 6.34 -1.79 19.71
N LYS A 100 5.42 -2.04 18.78
CA LYS A 100 4.05 -2.50 19.09
C LYS A 100 4.06 -3.84 19.82
N GLY A 101 4.92 -4.78 19.42
CA GLY A 101 5.12 -6.04 20.13
C GLY A 101 5.55 -5.82 21.59
N LYS A 102 6.54 -4.95 21.82
CA LYS A 102 7.01 -4.60 23.17
C LYS A 102 5.92 -3.92 24.02
N LEU A 103 5.13 -3.02 23.44
CA LEU A 103 4.00 -2.39 24.14
C LEU A 103 2.88 -3.38 24.48
N ASN A 104 2.60 -4.35 23.61
CA ASN A 104 1.61 -5.39 23.89
C ASN A 104 2.09 -6.33 25.01
N LEU A 105 3.40 -6.62 25.10
CA LEU A 105 3.96 -7.36 26.22
C LEU A 105 3.81 -6.60 27.56
N GLN A 106 3.94 -5.28 27.55
CA GLN A 106 3.71 -4.46 28.76
C GLN A 106 2.23 -4.36 29.15
N LYS A 107 1.31 -4.33 28.18
CA LYS A 107 -0.14 -4.31 28.45
C LYS A 107 -0.67 -5.64 28.96
N ASN A 108 -0.03 -6.75 28.59
CA ASN A 108 -0.37 -8.08 29.07
C ASN A 108 0.18 -8.31 30.49
N SER A 109 -0.50 -7.65 31.43
CA SER A 109 -0.71 -8.10 32.81
C SER A 109 0.53 -8.53 33.59
N LEU A 110 1.05 -7.62 34.41
CA LEU A 110 1.63 -8.03 35.69
C LEU A 110 0.60 -8.94 36.39
N PRO A 111 0.94 -10.21 36.68
CA PRO A 111 -0.02 -11.12 37.31
C PRO A 111 -0.39 -10.55 38.67
N ARG A 112 -1.70 -10.38 38.92
CA ARG A 112 -2.20 -10.06 40.27
C ARG A 112 -1.75 -11.17 41.20
N PRO A 113 -1.04 -10.88 42.30
CA PRO A 113 -0.70 -11.91 43.26
C PRO A 113 -1.99 -12.55 43.80
N SER A 114 -2.03 -13.88 43.83
CA SER A 114 -3.18 -14.64 44.31
C SER A 114 -3.35 -14.57 45.83
N LYS A 115 -2.27 -14.28 46.56
CA LYS A 115 -2.24 -14.14 48.02
C LYS A 115 -1.29 -13.03 48.45
N CYS A 116 -1.56 -12.40 49.58
CA CYS A 116 -0.67 -11.40 50.14
C CYS A 116 0.66 -12.06 50.54
N PRO A 117 1.82 -11.56 50.08
CA PRO A 117 3.12 -12.12 50.43
C PRO A 117 3.49 -11.92 51.91
N HIS A 118 2.82 -11.00 52.62
CA HIS A 118 3.10 -10.74 54.04
C HIS A 118 2.27 -11.60 54.98
N CYS A 119 0.99 -11.84 54.67
CA CYS A 119 0.07 -12.49 55.60
C CYS A 119 -0.72 -13.67 54.99
N GLY A 120 -0.49 -14.02 53.72
CA GLY A 120 -1.14 -15.15 53.05
C GLY A 120 -2.61 -14.94 52.65
N PHE A 121 -3.18 -13.75 52.89
CA PHE A 121 -4.61 -13.47 52.65
C PHE A 121 -4.97 -13.46 51.16
N GLU A 122 -6.09 -14.08 50.78
CA GLU A 122 -6.45 -14.41 49.38
C GLU A 122 -6.98 -13.23 48.56
N LYS A 123 -7.54 -12.20 49.20
CA LYS A 123 -8.09 -11.04 48.49
C LYS A 123 -7.13 -9.86 48.58
N ILE A 124 -6.74 -9.32 47.43
CA ILE A 124 -5.85 -8.15 47.32
C ILE A 124 -6.53 -7.07 46.48
N TYR A 125 -6.72 -5.87 47.01
CA TYR A 125 -7.37 -4.77 46.28
C TYR A 125 -6.37 -3.93 45.49
N LYS A 126 -6.76 -3.43 44.32
CA LYS A 126 -5.94 -2.52 43.52
C LYS A 126 -6.01 -1.12 44.12
N ASN A 127 -4.89 -0.60 44.59
CA ASN A 127 -4.81 0.73 45.21
C ASN A 127 -4.17 1.74 44.25
N GLY A 128 -4.82 1.97 43.13
CA GLY A 128 -4.41 2.98 42.15
C GLY A 128 -3.11 2.68 41.39
N THR A 129 -2.63 3.71 40.71
CA THR A 129 -1.41 3.73 39.89
C THR A 129 -0.67 5.03 40.19
N TYR A 130 0.64 4.96 40.44
CA TYR A 130 1.47 6.15 40.68
C TYR A 130 2.57 6.28 39.62
N LYS A 131 2.95 7.52 39.33
CA LYS A 131 4.00 7.85 38.35
C LYS A 131 5.34 7.96 39.08
N ILE A 132 6.33 7.17 38.66
CA ILE A 132 7.71 7.30 39.16
C ILE A 132 8.49 8.20 38.19
N ARG A 133 9.19 9.22 38.71
CA ARG A 133 10.17 10.00 37.93
C ARG A 133 11.44 9.19 37.76
N SER A 134 11.90 9.09 36.51
CA SER A 134 12.94 8.18 36.03
C SER A 134 14.38 8.54 36.45
N GLU A 135 14.56 9.51 37.35
CA GLU A 135 15.84 10.15 37.72
C GLU A 135 16.96 9.17 38.13
N ARG A 136 16.63 7.96 38.61
CA ARG A 136 17.60 6.90 38.98
C ARG A 136 17.78 5.77 37.95
N LEU A 137 16.97 5.72 36.88
CA LEU A 137 17.06 4.70 35.81
C LEU A 137 17.87 5.17 34.59
N PHE A 138 18.24 6.45 34.55
CA PHE A 138 18.82 7.12 33.38
C PHE A 138 20.25 6.71 32.99
N GLU A 139 20.98 5.97 33.81
CA GLU A 139 22.33 5.53 33.42
C GLU A 139 22.33 4.42 32.36
N GLN A 140 21.25 3.64 32.25
CA GLN A 140 21.19 2.49 31.32
C GLN A 140 20.46 2.78 30.00
N LEU A 141 19.75 3.91 29.90
CA LEU A 141 18.80 4.19 28.80
C LEU A 141 19.06 5.52 28.09
N LYS A 142 20.33 5.95 27.98
CA LYS A 142 20.73 7.01 27.03
C LYS A 142 20.62 6.50 25.60
N LYS A 143 19.39 6.50 25.07
CA LYS A 143 19.00 7.09 23.78
C LYS A 143 17.51 6.86 23.56
N ASP A 144 16.77 7.92 23.86
CA ASP A 144 15.52 8.35 23.23
C ASP A 144 14.26 7.53 23.52
N LYS A 145 13.68 7.79 24.70
CA LYS A 145 12.30 8.30 24.90
C LYS A 145 11.91 8.19 26.37
N GLU A 146 11.18 9.19 26.87
CA GLU A 146 10.52 9.15 28.18
C GLU A 146 9.60 7.92 28.23
N ILE A 147 9.91 6.93 29.08
CA ILE A 147 9.03 5.80 29.32
C ILE A 147 8.35 6.03 30.67
N GLU A 148 7.06 6.34 30.63
CA GLU A 148 6.21 6.35 31.83
C GLU A 148 6.01 4.90 32.30
N ILE A 149 6.56 4.53 33.46
CA ILE A 149 6.32 3.23 34.07
C ILE A 149 5.08 3.33 34.97
N THR A 150 4.03 2.57 34.64
CA THR A 150 2.82 2.43 35.46
C THR A 150 3.01 1.31 36.47
N VAL A 151 3.39 1.65 37.71
CA VAL A 151 3.48 0.66 38.79
C VAL A 151 2.10 0.46 39.42
N GLN A 152 1.58 -0.76 39.35
CA GLN A 152 0.31 -1.14 39.98
C GLN A 152 0.55 -1.42 41.47
N GLN A 153 -0.13 -0.69 42.35
CA GLN A 153 -0.12 -0.99 43.79
C GLN A 153 -1.28 -1.91 44.15
N PHE A 154 -0.96 -2.86 45.02
CA PHE A 154 -1.90 -3.82 45.56
C PHE A 154 -1.90 -3.68 47.08
N ILE A 155 -3.07 -3.58 47.71
CA ILE A 155 -3.22 -3.52 49.17
C ILE A 155 -3.91 -4.79 49.66
N CYS A 156 -3.33 -5.39 50.70
CA CYS A 156 -4.03 -6.41 51.46
C CYS A 156 -5.00 -5.75 52.45
N PRO A 157 -6.30 -6.08 52.44
CA PRO A 157 -7.26 -5.53 53.40
C PRO A 157 -7.03 -6.04 54.83
N TYR A 158 -6.38 -7.18 55.00
CA TYR A 158 -6.12 -7.79 56.31
C TYR A 158 -4.94 -7.12 57.02
N CYS A 159 -3.75 -7.15 56.41
CA CYS A 159 -2.54 -6.59 57.03
C CYS A 159 -2.24 -5.15 56.62
N ARG A 160 -3.03 -4.55 55.73
CA ARG A 160 -2.86 -3.19 55.15
C ARG A 160 -1.51 -2.94 54.46
N SER A 161 -0.68 -3.96 54.32
CA SER A 161 0.62 -3.85 53.64
C SER A 161 0.42 -3.59 52.15
N SER A 162 1.20 -2.67 51.60
CA SER A 162 1.31 -2.45 50.15
C SER A 162 2.27 -3.46 49.54
N VAL A 163 1.79 -4.14 48.51
CA VAL A 163 2.56 -5.12 47.73
C VAL A 163 3.02 -4.43 46.46
N TYR A 164 4.33 -4.27 46.32
CA TYR A 164 4.97 -3.76 45.12
C TYR A 164 5.51 -4.94 44.32
N MET A 165 5.10 -5.09 43.06
CA MET A 165 5.74 -6.02 42.14
C MET A 165 6.74 -5.24 41.30
N PRO A 166 8.06 -5.38 41.53
CA PRO A 166 9.05 -4.88 40.58
C PRO A 166 8.89 -5.63 39.26
N GLU A 167 9.01 -4.92 38.14
CA GLU A 167 9.09 -5.55 36.82
C GLU A 167 10.19 -6.65 36.86
N LYS A 168 9.83 -7.89 36.48
CA LYS A 168 10.85 -8.93 36.29
C LYS A 168 11.81 -8.44 35.20
N LYS A 169 13.09 -8.29 35.55
CA LYS A 169 14.19 -8.10 34.59
C LYS A 169 14.25 -9.34 33.67
N GLY A 170 13.53 -9.31 32.55
CA GLY A 170 13.74 -10.26 31.48
C GLY A 170 15.12 -10.01 30.88
N LYS A 171 16.07 -10.93 31.09
CA LYS A 171 17.33 -10.95 30.32
C LYS A 171 16.95 -11.22 28.86
N ILE A 172 17.02 -10.19 28.03
CA ILE A 172 16.97 -10.35 26.57
C ILE A 172 18.32 -10.92 26.16
N ILE A 173 18.36 -12.21 25.79
CA ILE A 173 19.50 -12.78 25.08
C ILE A 173 19.32 -12.35 23.62
N LEU A 174 20.24 -11.51 23.14
CA LEU A 174 20.34 -11.14 21.74
C LEU A 174 21.07 -12.29 21.02
N PHE A 175 20.41 -12.93 20.05
CA PHE A 175 21.03 -13.69 18.98
C PHE A 175 20.99 -12.87 17.70
#